data_AF-A0A8S9ZPA9-F1
#
_entry.id   AF-A0A8S9ZPA9-F1
#
_cell.length_a   1.000
_cell.length_b   1.000
_cell.length_c   1.000
_cell.angle_alpha   90.00
_cell.angle_beta   90.00
_cell.angle_gamma   90.00
#
_symmetry.space_group_name_H-M   'P 1'
#
loop_
_entity.id
_entity.type
_entity.pdbx_description
1 polymer ?
#
loop_
_entity_poly.entity_id
_entity_poly.type
_entity_poly.pdbx_seq_one_letter_code
_entity_poly.pdbx_strand_id
1 'polypeptide(L)'
;STTILKSYLFTLYCTRQFEEFTKVIEKNSFERSHHQDLVNLWYLAKYDQEECIKVKKLVPVDKYRIRKKFPPPNSIWDGDELIYSFRKGVREVYN
;
A
#
# COMPACT_ATOMS: atom_id res chain seq x y z
N SER A 1 -10.42 -13.14 -13.59
CA SER A 1 -10.71 -11.69 -13.73
C SER A 1 -9.97 -10.95 -12.64
N THR A 2 -9.16 -9.95 -13.02
CA THR A 2 -8.34 -9.11 -12.11
C THR A 2 -9.20 -8.39 -11.06
N THR A 3 -10.44 -8.03 -11.40
CA THR A 3 -11.42 -7.41 -10.49
C THR A 3 -11.84 -8.32 -9.32
N ILE A 4 -11.98 -9.64 -9.57
CA ILE A 4 -12.33 -10.62 -8.53
C ILE A 4 -11.19 -10.72 -7.51
N LEU A 5 -9.95 -10.80 -8.00
CA LEU A 5 -8.76 -10.85 -7.14
C LEU A 5 -8.61 -9.56 -6.32
N LYS A 6 -8.84 -8.38 -6.92
CA LYS A 6 -8.83 -7.10 -6.20
C LYS A 6 -9.87 -7.07 -5.08
N SER A 7 -11.08 -7.55 -5.35
CA SER A 7 -12.16 -7.61 -4.36
C SER A 7 -11.81 -8.58 -3.22
N TYR A 8 -11.25 -9.74 -3.56
CA TYR A 8 -10.78 -10.72 -2.58
C TYR A 8 -9.66 -10.17 -1.69
N LEU A 9 -8.66 -9.50 -2.28
CA LEU A 9 -7.60 -8.81 -1.55
C LEU A 9 -8.16 -7.76 -0.59
N PHE A 10 -9.17 -7.00 -1.02
CA PHE A 10 -9.82 -6.03 -0.15
C PHE A 10 -10.53 -6.71 1.03
N THR A 11 -11.22 -7.84 0.81
CA THR A 11 -11.83 -8.63 1.88
C THR A 11 -10.79 -9.14 2.88
N LEU A 12 -9.64 -9.65 2.41
CA LEU A 12 -8.55 -10.11 3.27
C LEU A 12 -7.98 -8.96 4.11
N TYR A 13 -7.83 -7.77 3.51
CA TYR A 13 -7.42 -6.56 4.23
C TYR A 13 -8.42 -6.18 5.33
N CYS A 14 -9.71 -6.07 5.00
CA CYS A 14 -10.75 -5.70 5.97
C CYS A 14 -10.90 -6.71 7.12
N THR A 15 -10.66 -8.00 6.85
CA THR A 15 -10.70 -9.08 7.85
C THR A 15 -9.36 -9.25 8.60
N ARG A 16 -8.38 -8.38 8.35
CA ARG A 16 -7.04 -8.39 8.98
C ARG A 16 -6.23 -9.67 8.73
N GLN A 17 -6.50 -10.37 7.63
CA GLN A 17 -5.76 -11.56 7.20
C GLN A 17 -4.50 -11.17 6.41
N PHE A 18 -3.58 -10.46 7.05
CA PHE A 18 -2.42 -9.83 6.38
C PHE A 18 -1.42 -10.83 5.77
N GLU A 19 -1.28 -12.01 6.37
CA GLU A 19 -0.41 -13.06 5.85
C GLU A 19 -0.94 -13.62 4.53
N GLU A 20 -2.22 -13.99 4.50
CA GLU A 20 -2.88 -14.48 3.29
C GLU A 20 -2.96 -13.40 2.21
N PHE A 21 -3.26 -12.15 2.60
CA PHE A 21 -3.19 -11.00 1.71
C PHE A 21 -1.83 -10.92 1.00
N THR A 22 -0.74 -11.05 1.76
CA THR A 22 0.63 -10.99 1.22
C THR A 22 0.91 -12.15 0.25
N LYS A 23 0.48 -13.37 0.59
CA LYS A 23 0.63 -14.54 -0.30
C LYS A 23 -0.14 -14.37 -1.62
N VAL A 24 -1.39 -13.92 -1.53
CA VAL A 24 -2.26 -13.76 -2.70
C VAL A 24 -1.75 -12.66 -3.62
N ILE A 25 -1.33 -11.52 -3.06
CA ILE A 25 -0.86 -10.41 -3.89
C ILE A 25 0.48 -10.72 -4.57
N GLU A 26 1.37 -11.48 -3.94
CA GLU A 26 2.66 -11.89 -4.53
C GLU A 26 2.51 -12.96 -5.61
N LYS A 27 1.56 -13.88 -5.46
CA LYS A 27 1.38 -15.03 -6.36
C LYS A 27 0.67 -14.71 -7.68
N ASN A 28 -0.14 -13.65 -7.71
CA ASN A 28 -0.98 -13.32 -8.87
C ASN A 28 -0.38 -12.18 -9.69
N SER A 29 -0.69 -12.15 -10.99
CA SER A 29 -0.35 -11.05 -11.87
C SER A 29 -1.52 -10.09 -12.03
N PHE A 30 -1.26 -8.79 -11.97
CA PHE A 30 -2.26 -7.75 -12.11
C PHE A 30 -1.95 -6.87 -13.32
N GLU A 31 -3.00 -6.41 -13.99
CA GLU A 31 -2.87 -5.40 -15.05
C GLU A 31 -2.36 -4.08 -14.47
N ARG A 32 -1.53 -3.38 -15.25
CA ARG A 32 -0.93 -2.08 -14.86
C ARG A 32 -1.96 -1.02 -14.48
N SER A 33 -3.16 -1.09 -15.06
CA SER A 33 -4.31 -0.24 -14.70
C SER A 33 -4.71 -0.33 -13.22
N HIS A 34 -4.43 -1.46 -12.56
CA HIS A 34 -4.77 -1.70 -11.16
C HIS A 34 -3.59 -1.53 -10.20
N HIS A 35 -2.36 -1.35 -10.70
CA HIS A 35 -1.14 -1.30 -9.89
C HIS A 35 -1.18 -0.19 -8.85
N GLN A 36 -1.57 1.02 -9.23
CA GLN A 36 -1.62 2.16 -8.31
C GLN A 36 -2.55 1.88 -7.10
N ASP A 37 -3.72 1.32 -7.35
CA ASP A 37 -4.68 0.97 -6.30
C ASP A 37 -4.15 -0.13 -5.38
N LEU A 38 -3.51 -1.15 -5.97
CA LEU A 38 -2.97 -2.29 -5.23
C LEU A 38 -1.74 -1.90 -4.39
N VAL A 39 -0.90 -1.00 -4.89
CA VAL A 39 0.23 -0.43 -4.14
C VAL A 39 -0.28 0.36 -2.93
N ASN A 40 -1.33 1.16 -3.12
CA ASN A 40 -1.96 1.87 -2.01
C ASN A 40 -2.52 0.89 -0.97
N LEU A 41 -3.24 -0.15 -1.43
CA LEU A 41 -3.79 -1.19 -0.56
C LEU A 41 -2.70 -1.97 0.19
N TRP A 42 -1.59 -2.30 -0.47
CA TRP A 42 -0.42 -2.93 0.15
C TRP A 42 0.09 -2.12 1.32
N TYR A 43 0.29 -0.81 1.14
CA TYR A 43 0.78 0.03 2.22
C TYR A 43 -0.23 0.24 3.34
N LEU A 44 -1.52 0.37 3.03
CA LEU A 44 -2.57 0.37 4.06
C LEU A 44 -2.49 -0.90 4.92
N ALA A 45 -2.39 -2.07 4.28
CA ALA A 45 -2.25 -3.34 4.98
C ALA A 45 -0.98 -3.40 5.84
N LYS A 46 0.18 -2.97 5.33
CA LYS A 46 1.44 -2.96 6.11
C LYS A 46 1.44 -1.96 7.26
N TYR A 47 0.82 -0.80 7.10
CA TYR A 47 0.66 0.16 8.20
C TYR A 47 -0.23 -0.43 9.29
N ASP A 48 -1.41 -0.94 8.95
CA ASP A 48 -2.34 -1.50 9.92
C ASP A 48 -1.74 -2.73 10.63
N GLN A 49 -1.02 -3.59 9.91
CA GLN A 49 -0.31 -4.72 10.48
C GLN A 49 0.72 -4.27 11.53
N GLU A 50 1.54 -3.26 11.22
CA GLU A 50 2.56 -2.74 12.14
C GLU A 50 1.95 -1.95 13.31
N GLU A 51 0.84 -1.23 13.11
CA GLU A 51 0.09 -0.59 14.19
C GLU A 51 -0.48 -1.63 15.17
N CYS A 52 -1.02 -2.75 14.64
CA CYS A 52 -1.51 -3.86 15.45
C CYS A 52 -0.40 -4.50 16.29
N ILE A 53 0.79 -4.72 15.70
CA ILE A 53 1.93 -5.33 16.39
C ILE A 53 2.49 -4.40 17.48
N LYS A 54 2.62 -3.10 17.20
CA LYS A 54 3.26 -2.14 18.11
C LYS A 54 2.29 -1.49 19.09
N VAL A 55 0.99 -1.68 18.89
CA VAL A 55 -0.08 -1.08 19.69
C VAL A 55 0.10 0.45 19.80
N LYS A 56 0.51 1.08 18.70
CA LYS A 56 0.74 2.53 18.61
C LYS A 56 0.39 3.03 17.23
N LYS A 57 -0.02 4.29 17.14
CA LYS A 57 -0.26 4.97 15.86
C LYS A 57 1.07 5.29 15.16
N LEU A 58 1.14 5.10 13.85
CA LEU A 58 2.34 5.40 13.06
C LEU A 58 2.45 6.89 12.76
N VAL A 59 3.60 7.45 13.11
CA VAL A 59 4.01 8.79 12.66
C VAL A 59 4.53 8.72 11.21
N PRO A 60 4.65 9.86 10.49
CA PRO A 60 5.16 9.86 9.11
C PRO A 60 6.51 9.16 8.94
N VAL A 61 7.42 9.31 9.91
CA VAL A 61 8.73 8.65 9.90
C VAL A 61 8.61 7.12 10.00
N ASP A 62 7.66 6.61 10.78
CA ASP A 62 7.43 5.17 10.88
C ASP A 62 6.85 4.63 9.57
N LYS A 63 5.93 5.37 8.92
CA LYS A 63 5.42 5.01 7.59
C LYS A 63 6.53 4.99 6.53
N TYR A 64 7.48 5.93 6.58
CA TYR A 64 8.66 5.91 5.72
C TYR A 64 9.53 4.65 5.94
N ARG A 65 9.80 4.29 7.21
CA ARG A 65 10.54 3.06 7.54
C ARG A 65 9.84 1.81 7.01
N ILE A 66 8.51 1.76 7.14
CA ILE A 66 7.70 0.64 6.62
C ILE A 66 7.81 0.54 5.11
N ARG A 67 7.73 1.65 4.37
CA ARG A 67 7.89 1.62 2.89
C ARG A 67 9.24 1.08 2.46
N LYS A 68 10.30 1.48 3.16
CA LYS A 68 11.65 1.02 2.88
C LYS A 68 11.82 -0.47 3.23
N LYS A 69 11.22 -0.92 4.34
CA LYS A 69 11.32 -2.31 4.81
C LYS A 69 10.47 -3.26 3.98
N PHE A 70 9.32 -2.80 3.49
CA PHE A 70 8.33 -3.62 2.78
C PHE A 70 7.94 -2.94 1.46
N PRO A 71 8.85 -2.94 0.47
CA PRO A 71 8.49 -2.47 -0.88
C PRO A 71 7.32 -3.30 -1.43
N PRO A 72 6.51 -2.75 -2.35
CA PRO A 72 5.46 -3.52 -3.00
C PRO A 72 6.08 -4.65 -3.82
N PRO A 73 5.41 -5.81 -3.94
CA PRO A 73 5.91 -6.90 -4.76
C PRO A 73 5.81 -6.60 -6.25
N ASN A 74 6.65 -7.27 -7.04
CA ASN A 74 6.73 -7.11 -8.50
C ASN A 74 5.41 -7.40 -9.22
N SER A 75 4.49 -8.13 -8.59
CA SER A 75 3.15 -8.40 -9.12
C SER A 75 2.28 -7.14 -9.29
N ILE A 76 2.61 -6.07 -8.57
CA ILE A 76 1.84 -4.81 -8.53
C ILE A 76 2.71 -3.57 -8.73
N TRP A 77 4.02 -3.74 -8.96
CA TRP A 77 4.96 -2.63 -9.06
C TRP A 77 6.23 -3.01 -9.84
N ASP A 78 6.51 -2.31 -10.94
CA ASP A 78 7.65 -2.58 -11.82
C ASP A 78 8.92 -1.77 -11.46
N GLY A 79 8.94 -1.09 -10.30
CA GLY A 79 10.06 -0.25 -9.88
C GLY A 79 9.94 1.24 -10.22
N ASP A 80 8.80 1.68 -10.78
CA ASP A 80 8.52 3.10 -11.03
C ASP A 80 8.55 3.91 -9.72
N GLU A 81 9.14 5.11 -9.75
CA GLU A 81 9.27 5.93 -8.55
C GLU A 81 7.88 6.22 -7.93
N LEU A 82 7.67 5.78 -6.68
CA LEU A 82 6.46 6.12 -5.95
C LEU A 82 6.49 7.61 -5.60
N ILE A 83 5.86 8.44 -6.45
CA ILE A 83 5.70 9.86 -6.18
C ILE A 83 4.79 10.01 -4.97
N TYR A 84 5.40 10.06 -3.78
CA TYR A 84 4.70 10.43 -2.57
C TYR A 84 4.63 11.93 -2.53
N SER A 85 3.64 12.50 -3.24
CA SER A 85 3.44 13.95 -3.33
C SER A 85 3.32 14.52 -1.93
N PHE A 86 4.41 15.10 -1.41
CA PHE A 86 4.34 16.09 -0.35
C PHE A 86 3.54 17.24 -0.98
N ARG A 87 2.23 17.33 -0.68
CA ARG A 87 1.45 18.54 -0.99
C ARG A 87 2.10 19.66 -0.19
N LYS A 88 3.10 20.31 -0.80
CA LYS A 88 3.59 21.60 -0.37
C LYS A 88 2.37 22.51 -0.51
N GLY A 89 1.82 22.95 0.63
CA GLY A 89 0.67 23.84 0.65
C GLY A 89 0.92 24.99 -0.32
N VAL A 90 -0.04 25.20 -1.22
CA VAL A 90 -0.06 26.35 -2.11
C VAL A 90 -0.03 27.56 -1.19
N ARG A 91 1.12 28.23 -1.07
CA ARG A 91 1.14 29.57 -0.51
C ARG A 91 0.53 30.44 -1.60
N GLU A 92 -0.77 30.68 -1.49
CA GLU A 92 -1.40 31.83 -2.11
C GLU A 92 -0.62 33.07 -1.67
N VAL A 93 0.27 33.54 -2.52
CA VAL A 93 0.77 34.90 -2.45
C VAL A 93 -0.04 35.65 -3.48
N TYR A 94 -1.10 36.32 -3.00
CA TYR A 94 -1.77 37.37 -3.77
C TYR A 94 -0.71 38.39 -4.18
N ASN A 95 -0.57 38.60 -5.49
CA ASN A 95 -0.04 39.83 -6.07
C ASN A 95 -1.12 40.37 -7.01
#